data_AF-A0A932BLG6-F1
#
_entry.id   AF-A0A932BLG6-F1
#
_cell.length_a   1.000
_cell.length_b   1.000
_cell.length_c   1.000
_cell.angle_alpha   90.00
_cell.angle_beta   90.00
_cell.angle_gamma   90.00
#
_symmetry.space_group_name_H-M   'P 1'
#
loop_
_entity.id
_entity.type
_entity.pdbx_description
1 polymer ?
#
loop_
_entity_poly.entity_id
_entity_poly.type
_entity_poly.pdbx_seq_one_letter_code
_entity_poly.pdbx_strand_id
1 'polypeptide(L)'
;MIGAQDMQLTMADAGDTSLRAGYSCPCGCTPSVEYARGAEIAEEGCCCGNHFAVGPDAAASLAPKPGFTSELQTFDAPWGQRLEAAWLVGPSVHGPSGEADHDHDHDHDHGDSASVSSMDPVCGMTVNSAGARDRGLHSVHGETDYFFCGKGCKLEFDEDPGRYLDGDYIPSM
;
A
#
# COMPACT_ATOMS: atom_id res chain seq x y z
N MET A 1 31.04 8.28 -12.09
CA MET A 1 30.06 9.36 -11.81
C MET A 1 28.70 8.77 -12.17
N ILE A 2 28.10 8.04 -11.23
CA ILE A 2 26.87 7.27 -11.45
C ILE A 2 25.78 8.09 -10.78
N GLY A 3 24.75 8.45 -11.55
CA GLY A 3 23.73 9.40 -11.13
C GLY A 3 23.02 8.93 -9.88
N ALA A 4 23.27 9.63 -8.77
CA ALA A 4 22.42 9.58 -7.59
C ALA A 4 21.02 10.03 -8.03
N GLN A 5 20.02 9.19 -7.80
CA GLN A 5 18.66 9.70 -7.88
C GLN A 5 18.55 10.59 -6.64
N ASP A 6 18.13 11.84 -6.81
CA ASP A 6 18.15 12.88 -5.77
C ASP A 6 17.15 12.56 -4.64
N MET A 7 17.42 11.49 -3.87
CA MET A 7 16.62 11.05 -2.74
C MET A 7 16.98 11.92 -1.55
N GLN A 8 16.22 13.00 -1.40
CA GLN A 8 16.41 13.92 -0.29
C GLN A 8 15.77 13.34 0.98
N LEU A 9 16.63 13.00 1.95
CA LEU A 9 16.20 12.72 3.32
C LEU A 9 15.47 13.94 3.89
N THR A 10 14.30 13.69 4.43
CA THR A 10 13.50 14.65 5.17
C THR A 10 13.41 14.17 6.60
N MET A 11 13.81 14.98 7.57
CA MET A 11 13.65 14.67 8.98
C MET A 11 12.45 15.44 9.53
N ALA A 12 11.55 14.71 10.19
CA ALA A 12 10.40 15.24 10.91
C ALA A 12 10.40 14.70 12.35
N ASP A 13 9.65 15.35 13.23
CA ASP A 13 9.42 14.90 14.62
C ASP A 13 10.72 14.49 15.36
N ALA A 14 11.76 15.30 15.23
CA ALA A 14 13.06 15.03 15.84
C ALA A 14 13.07 15.43 17.32
N GLY A 15 12.97 14.45 18.22
CA GLY A 15 13.05 14.62 19.67
C GLY A 15 14.33 14.04 20.28
N ASP A 16 14.46 14.08 21.61
CA ASP A 16 15.63 13.57 22.35
C ASP A 16 15.76 12.03 22.33
N THR A 17 14.67 11.33 22.00
CA THR A 17 14.54 9.87 22.09
C THR A 17 14.11 9.19 20.80
N SER A 18 13.62 9.93 19.82
CA SER A 18 13.17 9.40 18.53
C SER A 18 13.26 10.48 17.45
N LEU A 19 13.39 10.05 16.21
CA LEU A 19 13.25 10.92 15.04
C LEU A 19 12.46 10.19 13.96
N ARG A 20 11.76 10.94 13.12
CA ARG A 20 11.15 10.40 11.91
C ARG A 20 11.98 10.81 10.70
N ALA A 21 12.52 9.82 10.01
CA ALA A 21 13.27 10.01 8.79
C ALA A 21 12.40 9.55 7.62
N GLY A 22 12.24 10.38 6.61
CA GLY A 22 11.49 10.06 5.40
C GLY A 22 12.20 10.56 4.16
N TYR A 23 11.62 10.33 3.00
CA TYR A 23 12.16 10.84 1.74
C TYR A 23 11.05 11.07 0.72
N SER A 24 11.31 11.96 -0.25
CA SER A 24 10.41 12.13 -1.38
C SER A 24 10.79 11.16 -2.49
N CYS A 25 9.93 10.18 -2.75
CA CYS A 25 10.13 9.23 -3.83
C CYS A 25 9.66 9.82 -5.17
N PRO A 26 10.37 9.57 -6.30
CA PRO A 26 9.95 10.03 -7.63
C PRO A 26 8.57 9.52 -8.07
N CYS A 27 8.06 8.44 -7.45
CA CYS A 27 6.70 7.95 -7.68
C CYS A 27 5.61 8.80 -7.00
N GLY A 28 5.99 9.82 -6.22
CA GLY A 28 5.08 10.70 -5.49
C GLY A 28 4.80 10.28 -4.04
N CYS A 29 5.35 9.16 -3.57
CA CYS A 29 5.21 8.72 -2.18
C CYS A 29 6.19 9.45 -1.25
N THR A 30 5.77 9.69 -0.01
CA THR A 30 6.61 10.24 1.06
C THR A 30 6.72 9.26 2.23
N PRO A 31 7.34 8.08 2.04
CA PRO A 31 7.57 7.12 3.11
C PRO A 31 8.43 7.73 4.23
N SER A 32 8.22 7.24 5.44
CA SER A 32 8.95 7.68 6.63
C SER A 32 8.95 6.62 7.72
N VAL A 33 10.11 6.41 8.32
CA VAL A 33 10.36 5.47 9.39
C VAL A 33 10.73 6.22 10.65
N GLU A 34 10.21 5.75 11.76
CA GLU A 34 10.58 6.25 13.07
C GLU A 34 11.78 5.47 13.62
N TYR A 35 12.86 6.18 13.90
CA TYR A 35 14.04 5.63 14.54
C TYR A 35 14.06 6.04 16.02
N ALA A 36 13.97 5.06 16.91
CA ALA A 36 14.15 5.26 18.34
C ALA A 36 15.64 5.26 18.71
N ARG A 37 16.04 6.17 19.60
CA ARG A 37 17.42 6.26 20.10
C ARG A 37 17.83 4.93 20.75
N GLY A 38 18.90 4.34 20.22
CA GLY A 38 19.42 3.05 20.68
C GLY A 38 18.85 1.84 19.94
N ALA A 39 17.94 2.04 18.97
CA ALA A 39 17.56 0.98 18.03
C ALA A 39 18.73 0.63 17.10
N GLU A 40 18.82 -0.65 16.74
CA GLU A 40 19.88 -1.15 15.83
C GLU A 40 19.60 -0.74 14.39
N ILE A 41 18.36 -0.89 13.95
CA ILE A 41 17.90 -0.48 12.62
C ILE A 41 16.40 -0.16 12.68
N ALA A 42 15.96 0.81 11.88
CA ALA A 42 14.56 1.04 11.57
C ALA A 42 14.40 0.94 10.05
N GLU A 43 13.66 -0.05 9.57
CA GLU A 43 13.46 -0.32 8.14
C GLU A 43 11.98 -0.16 7.77
N GLU A 44 11.72 0.41 6.61
CA GLU A 44 10.42 0.38 5.95
C GLU A 44 10.54 -0.07 4.49
N GLY A 45 9.57 -0.86 4.05
CA GLY A 45 9.36 -1.20 2.65
C GLY A 45 8.28 -0.29 2.05
N CYS A 46 8.59 0.40 0.97
CA CYS A 46 7.63 1.24 0.26
C CYS A 46 6.87 0.42 -0.79
N CYS A 47 5.58 0.73 -1.02
CA CYS A 47 4.72 0.04 -2.00
C CYS A 47 5.25 0.07 -3.45
N CYS A 48 6.22 0.95 -3.75
CA CYS A 48 6.92 0.98 -5.04
C CYS A 48 8.06 -0.07 -5.16
N GLY A 49 8.27 -0.89 -4.12
CA GLY A 49 9.34 -1.87 -4.05
C GLY A 49 10.66 -1.31 -3.52
N ASN A 50 10.77 0.01 -3.31
CA ASN A 50 11.96 0.60 -2.71
C ASN A 50 12.04 0.25 -1.23
N HIS A 51 13.25 -0.01 -0.75
CA HIS A 51 13.52 -0.25 0.66
C HIS A 51 14.30 0.91 1.23
N PHE A 52 13.96 1.30 2.46
CA PHE A 52 14.63 2.38 3.16
C PHE A 52 14.91 1.96 4.60
N ALA A 53 16.13 2.21 5.06
CA ALA A 53 16.57 1.84 6.39
C ALA A 53 17.34 2.99 7.03
N VAL A 54 17.18 3.14 8.34
CA VAL A 54 17.82 4.18 9.15
C VAL A 54 18.45 3.56 10.38
N GLY A 55 19.71 3.87 10.63
CA GLY A 55 20.47 3.34 11.75
C GLY A 55 21.97 3.60 11.61
N PRO A 56 22.78 3.23 12.61
CA PRO A 56 24.23 3.40 12.57
C PRO A 56 24.94 2.53 11.51
N ASP A 57 24.30 1.49 10.97
CA ASP A 57 24.84 0.58 9.94
C ASP A 57 23.74 0.22 8.90
N ALA A 58 23.04 1.25 8.42
CA ALA A 58 21.83 1.06 7.63
C ALA A 58 22.09 0.40 6.26
N ALA A 59 23.25 0.71 5.67
CA ALA A 59 23.65 0.14 4.39
C ALA A 59 23.84 -1.39 4.46
N ALA A 60 24.34 -1.90 5.58
CA ALA A 60 24.57 -3.33 5.75
C ALA A 60 23.28 -4.12 5.98
N SER A 61 22.27 -3.47 6.56
CA SER A 61 20.96 -4.07 6.82
C SER A 61 20.18 -4.30 5.52
N LEU A 62 20.38 -3.46 4.50
CA LEU A 62 19.74 -3.59 3.20
C LEU A 62 20.49 -4.55 2.27
N ALA A 63 19.93 -5.75 2.08
CA ALA A 63 20.51 -6.74 1.17
C ALA A 63 20.44 -6.26 -0.31
N PRO A 64 21.56 -6.28 -1.06
CA PRO A 64 21.56 -5.82 -2.45
C PRO A 64 20.66 -6.70 -3.32
N LYS A 65 19.86 -6.05 -4.17
CA LYS A 65 18.93 -6.71 -5.10
C LYS A 65 19.31 -6.41 -6.56
N PRO A 66 19.27 -7.40 -7.46
CA PRO A 66 19.56 -7.16 -8.87
C PRO A 66 18.53 -6.18 -9.47
N GLY A 67 19.02 -5.16 -10.18
CA GLY A 67 18.18 -4.10 -10.74
C GLY A 67 17.84 -2.97 -9.77
N PHE A 68 18.28 -3.04 -8.52
CA PHE A 68 18.17 -1.96 -7.53
C PHE A 68 19.51 -1.25 -7.35
N THR A 69 19.47 0.07 -7.20
CA THR A 69 20.63 0.90 -6.88
C THR A 69 20.62 1.20 -5.39
N SER A 70 21.76 0.97 -4.73
CA SER A 70 21.94 1.33 -3.33
C SER A 70 22.41 2.78 -3.20
N GLU A 71 21.70 3.57 -2.40
CA GLU A 71 22.07 4.95 -2.06
C GLU A 71 22.22 5.08 -0.54
N LEU A 72 23.13 5.93 -0.09
CA LEU A 72 23.46 6.11 1.33
C LEU A 72 23.66 7.60 1.62
N GLN A 73 23.06 8.08 2.70
CA GLN A 73 23.24 9.42 3.23
C GLN A 73 23.48 9.37 4.73
N THR A 74 24.48 10.08 5.19
CA THR A 74 24.81 10.19 6.61
C THR A 74 24.27 11.49 7.17
N PHE A 75 23.71 11.46 8.38
CA PHE A 75 23.17 12.62 9.06
C PHE A 75 23.41 12.55 10.58
N ASP A 76 23.31 13.68 11.26
CA ASP A 76 23.46 13.77 12.71
C ASP A 76 22.07 13.89 13.36
N ALA A 77 21.75 12.94 14.23
CA ALA A 77 20.52 12.94 15.03
C ALA A 77 20.51 14.10 16.04
N PRO A 78 19.33 14.56 16.50
CA PRO A 78 19.22 15.66 17.46
C PRO A 78 19.95 15.41 18.79
N TRP A 79 20.09 14.14 19.20
CA TRP A 79 20.88 13.75 20.38
C TRP A 79 22.39 13.59 20.10
N GLY A 80 22.89 14.01 18.93
CA GLY A 80 24.30 14.05 18.57
C GLY A 80 24.90 12.72 18.09
N GLN A 81 24.07 11.71 17.82
CA GLN A 81 24.53 10.45 17.22
C GLN A 81 24.59 10.58 15.69
N ARG A 82 25.68 10.10 15.09
CA ARG A 82 25.77 9.93 13.64
C ARG A 82 24.98 8.70 13.20
N LEU A 83 24.03 8.90 12.30
CA LEU A 83 23.18 7.87 11.72
C LEU A 83 23.32 7.85 10.20
N GLU A 84 22.93 6.74 9.62
CA GLU A 84 22.88 6.50 8.20
C GLU A 84 21.44 6.25 7.75
N ALA A 85 21.12 6.78 6.59
CA ALA A 85 19.89 6.58 5.85
C ALA A 85 20.29 5.88 4.54
N ALA A 86 19.83 4.64 4.36
CA ALA A 86 20.19 3.80 3.22
C ALA A 86 18.95 3.45 2.40
N TRP A 87 19.06 3.48 1.08
CA TRP A 87 17.97 3.17 0.15
C TRP A 87 18.37 2.07 -0.83
N LEU A 88 17.43 1.20 -1.17
CA LEU A 88 17.48 0.36 -2.37
C LEU A 88 16.39 0.82 -3.33
N VAL A 89 16.81 1.41 -4.45
CA VAL A 89 15.93 2.05 -5.44
C VAL A 89 15.80 1.17 -6.67
N GLY A 90 14.60 0.68 -6.94
CA GLY A 90 14.31 -0.18 -8.08
C GLY A 90 13.68 0.57 -9.26
N PRO A 91 13.44 -0.13 -10.38
CA PRO A 91 12.55 0.38 -11.42
C PRO A 91 11.15 0.53 -10.83
N SER A 92 10.74 1.77 -10.53
CA SER A 92 9.44 2.12 -9.95
C SER A 92 8.29 1.34 -10.59
N VAL A 93 7.62 0.46 -9.82
CA VAL A 93 6.51 -0.36 -10.34
C VAL A 93 5.14 0.33 -10.28
N HIS A 94 5.06 1.54 -9.72
CA HIS A 94 3.84 2.34 -9.69
C HIS A 94 4.07 3.67 -10.43
N GLY A 95 3.39 3.85 -11.57
CA GLY A 95 3.15 5.16 -12.17
C GLY A 95 2.15 5.97 -11.32
N PRO A 96 1.97 7.27 -11.59
CA PRO A 96 1.17 8.16 -10.76
C PRO A 96 -0.30 7.75 -10.82
N SER A 97 -0.74 6.99 -9.83
CA SER A 97 -2.16 6.74 -9.59
C SER A 97 -2.57 7.72 -8.50
N GLY A 98 -3.50 8.61 -8.86
CA GLY A 98 -4.00 9.64 -7.97
C GLY A 98 -4.71 9.07 -6.74
N GLU A 99 -4.76 9.94 -5.72
CA GLU A 99 -5.70 9.96 -4.59
C GLU A 99 -5.87 8.68 -3.76
N ALA A 100 -5.33 8.70 -2.53
CA ALA A 100 -6.14 8.52 -1.32
C ALA A 100 -5.30 8.85 -0.06
N ASP A 101 -5.67 9.97 0.57
CA ASP A 101 -5.63 10.22 2.01
C ASP A 101 -5.89 8.95 2.82
N HIS A 102 -5.03 8.55 3.77
CA HIS A 102 -5.39 7.64 4.88
C HIS A 102 -4.68 8.03 6.19
N ASP A 103 -5.51 8.45 7.15
CA ASP A 103 -5.29 8.62 8.58
C ASP A 103 -5.10 7.24 9.29
N HIS A 104 -4.37 7.23 10.41
CA HIS A 104 -3.96 6.01 11.12
C HIS A 104 -5.08 5.33 11.95
N ASP A 105 -4.89 4.03 12.15
CA ASP A 105 -5.39 3.16 13.23
C ASP A 105 -6.77 2.52 13.05
N HIS A 106 -6.77 1.21 12.77
CA HIS A 106 -7.37 0.23 13.68
C HIS A 106 -6.82 -1.18 13.42
N ASP A 107 -6.25 -1.73 14.49
CA ASP A 107 -5.98 -3.14 14.72
C ASP A 107 -7.22 -3.99 14.43
N HIS A 108 -7.12 -4.88 13.44
CA HIS A 108 -7.87 -6.14 13.42
C HIS A 108 -7.05 -7.23 12.72
N ASP A 109 -6.42 -8.04 13.57
CA ASP A 109 -6.14 -9.45 13.32
C ASP A 109 -7.42 -10.21 12.93
N HIS A 110 -7.21 -11.40 12.36
CA HIS A 110 -8.16 -12.38 11.81
C HIS A 110 -8.40 -12.20 10.30
N GLY A 111 -8.02 -13.12 9.43
CA GLY A 111 -7.64 -14.50 9.63
C GLY A 111 -7.90 -15.21 8.31
N ASP A 112 -7.01 -16.13 7.97
CA ASP A 112 -7.12 -17.03 6.82
C ASP A 112 -8.53 -17.63 6.74
N SER A 113 -9.29 -17.26 5.71
CA SER A 113 -10.58 -17.85 5.37
C SER A 113 -10.74 -17.67 3.88
N ALA A 114 -10.49 -18.76 3.14
CA ALA A 114 -10.63 -18.88 1.70
C ALA A 114 -11.65 -17.88 1.10
N SER A 115 -11.13 -16.75 0.63
CA SER A 115 -11.92 -15.64 0.09
C SER A 115 -12.58 -16.11 -1.20
N VAL A 116 -13.83 -16.56 -1.13
CA VAL A 116 -14.60 -16.85 -2.34
C VAL A 116 -14.91 -15.51 -3.01
N SER A 117 -14.13 -15.17 -4.03
CA SER A 117 -14.35 -13.99 -4.86
C SER A 117 -15.39 -14.29 -5.94
N SER A 118 -16.39 -13.42 -6.05
CA SER A 118 -17.43 -13.46 -7.07
C SER A 118 -17.37 -12.18 -7.90
N MET A 119 -17.79 -12.22 -9.16
CA MET A 119 -17.87 -11.03 -10.00
C MET A 119 -19.25 -10.41 -9.89
N ASP A 120 -19.30 -9.09 -9.71
CA ASP A 120 -20.53 -8.30 -9.76
C ASP A 120 -21.02 -8.24 -11.22
N PRO A 121 -22.25 -8.72 -11.54
CA PRO A 121 -22.76 -8.74 -12.91
C PRO A 121 -23.14 -7.37 -13.46
N VAL A 122 -23.27 -6.35 -12.60
CA VAL A 122 -23.62 -4.98 -13.00
C VAL A 122 -22.37 -4.22 -13.42
N CYS A 123 -21.35 -4.20 -12.57
CA CYS A 123 -20.15 -3.38 -12.80
C CYS A 123 -18.90 -4.19 -13.18
N GLY A 124 -18.95 -5.52 -13.13
CA GLY A 124 -17.81 -6.40 -13.43
C GLY A 124 -16.72 -6.40 -12.34
N MET A 125 -16.96 -5.79 -11.19
CA MET A 125 -16.00 -5.70 -10.10
C MET A 125 -15.90 -7.03 -9.33
N THR A 126 -14.68 -7.41 -8.95
CA THR A 126 -14.45 -8.56 -8.06
C THR A 126 -14.87 -8.22 -6.64
N VAL A 127 -15.80 -8.98 -6.07
CA VAL A 127 -16.34 -8.80 -4.72
C VAL A 127 -16.09 -10.03 -3.86
N ASN A 128 -15.90 -9.81 -2.56
CA ASN A 128 -15.81 -10.90 -1.60
C ASN A 128 -17.23 -11.36 -1.26
N SER A 129 -17.61 -12.58 -1.66
CA SER A 129 -18.96 -13.11 -1.44
C SER A 129 -19.32 -13.25 0.04
N ALA A 130 -18.35 -13.64 0.89
CA ALA A 130 -18.56 -13.74 2.34
C ALA A 130 -18.84 -12.36 2.96
N GLY A 131 -18.03 -11.36 2.61
CA GLY A 131 -18.21 -9.99 3.08
C GLY A 131 -19.47 -9.32 2.53
N ALA A 132 -19.81 -9.56 1.26
CA ALA A 132 -21.04 -9.05 0.65
C ALA A 132 -22.28 -9.66 1.31
N ARG A 133 -22.25 -10.96 1.66
CA ARG A 133 -23.33 -11.63 2.37
C ARG A 133 -23.57 -11.03 3.75
N ASP A 134 -22.52 -10.83 4.52
CA ASP A 134 -22.57 -10.22 5.85
C ASP A 134 -23.16 -8.80 5.81
N ARG A 135 -22.80 -8.04 4.78
CA ARG A 135 -23.30 -6.67 4.54
C ARG A 135 -24.70 -6.61 3.89
N GLY A 136 -25.31 -7.75 3.59
CA GLY A 136 -26.61 -7.81 2.90
C GLY A 136 -26.57 -7.35 1.43
N LEU A 137 -25.38 -7.34 0.82
CA LEU A 137 -25.11 -6.95 -0.57
C LEU A 137 -25.15 -8.16 -1.51
N HIS A 138 -26.15 -9.03 -1.34
CA HIS A 138 -26.38 -10.19 -2.21
C HIS A 138 -27.86 -10.26 -2.59
N SER A 139 -28.14 -10.86 -3.75
CA SER A 139 -29.50 -11.14 -4.23
C SER A 139 -29.52 -12.55 -4.82
N VAL A 140 -30.58 -13.29 -4.53
CA VAL A 140 -30.80 -14.62 -5.09
C VAL A 140 -31.68 -14.47 -6.33
N HIS A 141 -31.21 -14.92 -7.49
CA HIS A 141 -32.02 -14.96 -8.71
C HIS A 141 -31.98 -16.38 -9.29
N GLY A 142 -33.14 -17.04 -9.34
CA GLY A 142 -33.24 -18.46 -9.66
C GLY A 142 -32.60 -19.33 -8.58
N GLU A 143 -31.61 -20.14 -8.96
CA GLU A 143 -30.83 -21.03 -8.07
C GLU A 143 -29.39 -20.52 -7.86
N THR A 144 -29.11 -19.25 -8.21
CA THR A 144 -27.78 -18.64 -8.11
C THR A 144 -27.79 -17.42 -7.19
N ASP A 145 -26.83 -17.39 -6.27
CA ASP A 145 -26.54 -16.22 -5.42
C ASP A 145 -25.61 -15.25 -6.17
N TYR A 146 -26.07 -14.01 -6.34
CA TYR A 146 -25.31 -12.91 -6.92
C TYR A 146 -24.86 -11.93 -5.84
N PHE A 147 -23.62 -11.46 -5.95
CA PHE A 147 -22.98 -10.58 -4.97
C PHE A 147 -22.63 -9.25 -5.63
N PHE A 148 -22.81 -8.15 -4.89
CA PHE A 148 -22.64 -6.80 -5.41
C PHE A 148 -21.58 -6.03 -4.64
N CYS A 149 -20.89 -5.13 -5.33
CA CYS A 149 -19.83 -4.31 -4.72
C CYS A 149 -20.40 -3.26 -3.75
N GLY A 150 -21.67 -2.88 -3.96
CA GLY A 150 -22.35 -1.87 -3.18
C GLY A 150 -23.86 -1.94 -3.31
N LYS A 151 -24.53 -1.06 -2.55
CA LYS A 151 -26.00 -0.96 -2.56
C LYS A 151 -26.54 -0.51 -3.91
N GLY A 152 -25.78 0.32 -4.65
CA GLY A 152 -26.15 0.79 -5.99
C GLY A 152 -26.32 -0.36 -6.97
N CYS A 153 -25.25 -1.14 -7.19
CA CYS A 153 -25.28 -2.31 -8.07
C CYS A 153 -26.32 -3.35 -7.64
N LYS A 154 -26.52 -3.55 -6.32
CA LYS A 154 -27.60 -4.42 -5.83
C LYS A 154 -28.99 -3.91 -6.26
N LEU A 155 -29.25 -2.62 -6.11
CA LEU A 155 -30.56 -2.02 -6.47
C LEU A 155 -30.80 -2.11 -7.97
N GLU A 156 -29.79 -1.74 -8.77
CA GLU A 156 -29.85 -1.83 -10.23
C GLU A 156 -30.16 -3.26 -10.70
N PHE A 157 -29.48 -4.24 -10.12
CA PHE A 157 -29.76 -5.64 -10.41
C PHE A 157 -31.14 -6.10 -9.95
N ASP A 158 -31.66 -5.58 -8.83
CA ASP A 158 -33.01 -5.91 -8.33
C ASP A 158 -34.09 -5.30 -9.24
N GLU A 159 -33.83 -4.15 -9.85
CA GLU A 159 -34.74 -3.48 -10.78
C GLU A 159 -34.88 -4.23 -12.11
N ASP A 160 -33.77 -4.70 -12.71
CA ASP A 160 -33.83 -5.47 -13.97
C ASP A 160 -32.73 -6.55 -14.03
N PRO A 161 -32.89 -7.69 -13.33
CA PRO A 161 -31.85 -8.73 -13.27
C PRO A 161 -31.62 -9.37 -14.64
N GLY A 162 -32.66 -9.45 -15.48
CA GLY A 162 -32.57 -10.04 -16.81
C GLY A 162 -31.57 -9.32 -17.71
N ARG A 163 -31.52 -7.98 -17.63
CA ARG A 163 -30.56 -7.17 -18.39
C ARG A 163 -29.11 -7.47 -18.05
N TYR A 164 -28.77 -7.71 -16.78
CA TYR A 164 -27.39 -7.93 -16.33
C TYR A 164 -26.95 -9.40 -16.43
N LEU A 165 -27.92 -10.32 -16.49
CA LEU A 165 -27.67 -11.75 -16.72
C LEU A 165 -27.65 -12.14 -18.20
N ASP A 166 -27.96 -11.20 -19.09
CA ASP A 166 -27.85 -11.41 -20.52
C ASP A 166 -26.37 -11.49 -20.93
N GLY A 167 -25.99 -12.52 -21.67
CA GLY A 167 -24.61 -12.74 -22.09
C GLY A 167 -24.07 -11.66 -23.03
N ASP A 168 -24.94 -10.80 -23.57
CA ASP A 168 -24.58 -9.64 -24.40
C ASP A 168 -24.30 -8.37 -23.57
N TYR A 169 -24.62 -8.37 -22.27
CA TYR A 169 -24.37 -7.22 -21.41
C TYR A 169 -22.87 -7.07 -21.10
N ILE A 170 -22.30 -5.94 -21.53
CA ILE A 170 -20.94 -5.56 -21.18
C ILE A 170 -20.99 -4.63 -19.96
N PRO A 171 -20.46 -5.06 -18.80
CA PRO A 171 -20.38 -4.19 -17.63
C PRO A 171 -19.54 -2.97 -17.97
N SER A 172 -20.13 -1.80 -17.79
CA SER A 172 -19.51 -0.52 -18.10
C SER A 172 -19.31 0.22 -16.78
N MET A 173 -18.05 0.35 -16.35
CA MET A 173 -17.65 1.22 -15.24
C MET A 173 -17.94 2.68 -15.57
#